data_AF-A0A3L7LXS9-F1
#
_entry.id   AF-A0A3L7LXS9-F1
#
_cell.length_a   1.000
_cell.length_b   1.000
_cell.length_c   1.000
_cell.angle_alpha   90.00
_cell.angle_beta   90.00
_cell.angle_gamma   90.00
#
_symmetry.space_group_name_H-M   'P 1'
#
loop_
_entity.id
_entity.type
_entity.pdbx_description
1 polymer ?
#
loop_
_entity_poly.entity_id
_entity_poly.type
_entity_poly.pdbx_seq_one_letter_code
_entity_poly.pdbx_strand_id
1 'polypeptide(L)'
;LMSLTSRDAPQINISEIERLHTLVTAKTFDEAAVRKQTEKMAQEQVARQVEIARVRNQMYNLLTPEQQQILEQKHLQRVSDLKLLQMVDKISTSAQKPAVNE
;
A
#
# COMPACT_ATOMS: atom_id res chain seq x y z
N LEU A 1 -18.06 -13.68 10.28
CA LEU A 1 -16.71 -13.20 10.66
C LEU A 1 -15.69 -14.10 9.98
N MET A 2 -15.10 -13.67 8.86
CA MET A 2 -14.05 -14.44 8.18
C MET A 2 -12.75 -14.35 9.02
N SER A 3 -12.55 -15.30 9.91
CA SER A 3 -11.22 -15.65 10.39
C SER A 3 -10.61 -16.64 9.39
N LEU A 4 -10.11 -16.13 8.27
CA LEU A 4 -9.23 -16.92 7.42
C LEU A 4 -7.91 -17.01 8.17
N THR A 5 -7.68 -18.18 8.76
CA THR A 5 -6.41 -18.69 9.30
C THR A 5 -5.18 -17.91 8.82
N SER A 6 -4.71 -16.97 9.65
CA SER A 6 -3.53 -16.12 9.46
C SER A 6 -2.18 -16.89 9.49
N ARG A 7 -2.16 -18.17 9.11
CA ARG A 7 -0.93 -18.99 9.19
C ARG A 7 -0.07 -18.91 7.93
N ASP A 8 -0.66 -18.70 6.76
CA ASP A 8 0.07 -18.72 5.48
C ASP A 8 0.18 -17.36 4.78
N ALA A 9 -0.44 -16.31 5.33
CA ALA A 9 -0.21 -14.96 4.83
C ALA A 9 1.19 -14.51 5.26
N PRO A 10 2.09 -14.12 4.33
CA PRO A 10 3.43 -13.65 4.69
C PRO A 10 3.31 -12.51 5.70
N GLN A 11 3.72 -12.74 6.95
CA GLN A 11 3.57 -11.74 8.00
C GLN A 11 4.50 -10.55 7.69
N ILE A 12 4.19 -9.37 8.23
CA ILE A 12 5.14 -8.26 8.19
C ILE A 12 6.42 -8.76 8.87
N ASN A 13 7.51 -8.84 8.11
CA ASN A 13 8.76 -9.37 8.62
C ASN A 13 9.47 -8.28 9.44
N ILE A 14 9.27 -8.32 10.76
CA ILE A 14 9.84 -7.34 11.71
C ILE A 14 11.36 -7.25 11.55
N SER A 15 12.04 -8.37 11.30
CA SER A 15 13.50 -8.38 11.11
C SER A 15 13.96 -7.59 9.89
N GLU A 16 13.16 -7.54 8.82
CA GLU A 16 13.47 -6.76 7.62
C GLU A 16 13.25 -5.25 7.86
N ILE A 17 12.30 -4.90 8.73
CA ILE A 17 12.06 -3.51 9.16
C ILE A 17 13.20 -3.03 10.04
N GLU A 18 13.61 -3.82 11.02
CA GLU A 18 14.76 -3.50 11.89
C GLU A 18 16.04 -3.34 11.08
N ARG A 19 16.26 -4.24 10.11
CA ARG A 19 17.41 -4.15 9.21
C ARG A 19 17.39 -2.89 8.35
N LEU A 20 16.23 -2.52 7.81
CA LEU A 20 16.09 -1.26 7.09
C LEU A 20 16.35 -0.06 8.00
N HIS A 21 15.85 -0.08 9.24
CA HIS A 21 16.12 0.97 10.23
C HIS A 21 17.61 1.14 10.49
N THR A 22 18.36 0.05 10.70
CA THR A 22 19.83 0.11 10.86
C THR A 22 20.52 0.76 9.67
N LEU A 23 20.10 0.44 8.44
CA LEU A 23 20.65 1.04 7.22
C LEU A 23 20.32 2.54 7.12
N VAL A 24 19.12 2.95 7.52
CA VAL A 24 18.67 4.36 7.51
C VAL A 24 19.39 5.18 8.57
N THR A 25 19.70 4.61 9.73
CA THR A 25 20.40 5.30 10.83
C THR A 25 21.93 5.22 10.77
N ALA A 26 22.48 4.61 9.72
CA ALA A 26 23.93 4.47 9.55
C ALA A 26 24.61 5.84 9.38
N LYS A 27 25.87 5.95 9.85
CA LYS A 27 26.66 7.20 9.74
C LYS A 27 26.86 7.66 8.30
N THR A 28 26.95 6.72 7.36
CA THR A 28 27.08 6.96 5.92
C THR A 28 26.00 6.19 5.20
N PHE A 29 25.34 6.83 4.24
CA PHE A 29 24.28 6.22 3.45
C PHE A 29 24.87 5.22 2.44
N ASP A 30 24.43 3.96 2.54
CA ASP A 30 24.75 2.90 1.59
C ASP A 30 23.52 2.62 0.72
N GLU A 31 23.45 3.29 -0.44
CA GLU A 31 22.33 3.14 -1.37
C GLU A 31 22.17 1.69 -1.85
N ALA A 32 23.28 0.99 -2.09
CA ALA A 32 23.24 -0.38 -2.60
C ALA A 32 22.65 -1.35 -1.56
N ALA A 33 23.03 -1.19 -0.29
CA ALA A 33 22.46 -1.98 0.80
C ALA A 33 20.97 -1.67 1.02
N VAL A 34 20.57 -0.40 0.96
CA VAL A 34 19.16 0.01 1.09
C VAL A 34 18.32 -0.51 -0.07
N ARG A 35 18.81 -0.41 -1.30
CA ARG A 35 18.14 -0.94 -2.49
C ARG A 35 17.93 -2.45 -2.38
N LYS A 36 18.98 -3.20 -2.03
CA LYS A 36 18.89 -4.65 -1.83
C LYS A 36 17.86 -5.03 -0.76
N GLN A 37 17.84 -4.28 0.36
CA GLN A 37 16.89 -4.52 1.44
C GLN A 37 15.43 -4.26 1.01
N THR A 38 15.20 -3.14 0.32
CA THR A 38 13.86 -2.76 -0.13
C THR A 38 13.35 -3.65 -1.26
N GLU A 39 14.21 -4.13 -2.16
CA GLU A 39 13.87 -5.13 -3.18
C GLU A 39 13.39 -6.44 -2.57
N LYS A 40 14.08 -6.93 -1.52
CA LYS A 40 13.67 -8.13 -0.79
C LYS A 40 12.28 -7.95 -0.16
N MET A 41 12.06 -6.83 0.52
CA MET A 41 10.76 -6.50 1.11
C MET A 41 9.66 -6.38 0.03
N ALA A 42 9.99 -5.81 -1.12
CA ALA A 42 9.06 -5.66 -2.24
C ALA A 42 8.66 -7.03 -2.83
N GLN A 43 9.58 -7.98 -2.95
CA GLN A 43 9.28 -9.33 -3.42
C GLN A 43 8.26 -10.03 -2.50
N GLU A 44 8.45 -9.95 -1.19
CA GLU A 44 7.49 -10.49 -0.22
C GLU A 44 6.12 -9.80 -0.33
N GLN A 45 6.12 -8.47 -0.52
CA GLN A 45 4.90 -7.70 -0.69
C GLN A 45 4.16 -8.08 -1.98
N VAL A 46 4.87 -8.31 -3.09
CA VAL A 46 4.28 -8.76 -4.35
C VAL A 46 3.62 -10.12 -4.16
N ALA A 47 4.32 -11.08 -3.55
CA ALA A 47 3.77 -12.41 -3.28
C ALA A 47 2.46 -12.33 -2.45
N ARG A 48 2.44 -11.49 -1.41
CA ARG A 48 1.21 -11.21 -0.64
C ARG A 48 0.09 -10.67 -1.50
N GLN A 49 0.37 -9.66 -2.32
CA GLN A 49 -0.67 -9.00 -3.10
C GLN A 49 -1.27 -9.94 -4.14
N VAL A 50 -0.47 -10.81 -4.75
CA VAL A 50 -0.94 -11.85 -5.68
C VAL A 50 -1.91 -12.80 -4.96
N GLU A 51 -1.55 -13.27 -3.77
CA GLU A 51 -2.39 -14.19 -3.01
C GLU A 51 -3.70 -13.55 -2.56
N ILE A 52 -3.64 -12.31 -2.07
CA ILE A 52 -4.83 -11.53 -1.72
C ILE A 52 -5.72 -11.31 -2.96
N ALA A 53 -5.14 -10.97 -4.10
CA ALA A 53 -5.88 -10.77 -5.34
C ALA A 53 -6.57 -12.07 -5.79
N ARG A 54 -5.88 -13.21 -5.68
CA ARG A 54 -6.43 -14.53 -5.98
C ARG A 54 -7.65 -14.85 -5.12
N VAL A 55 -7.56 -14.66 -3.80
CA VAL A 55 -8.69 -14.89 -2.88
C VAL A 55 -9.84 -13.92 -3.15
N ARG A 56 -9.55 -12.64 -3.41
CA ARG A 56 -10.57 -11.64 -3.76
C ARG A 56 -11.30 -12.00 -5.05
N ASN A 57 -10.60 -12.51 -6.07
CA ASN A 57 -11.22 -12.98 -7.30
C ASN A 57 -12.13 -14.19 -7.05
N GLN A 58 -11.68 -15.15 -6.24
CA GLN A 58 -12.53 -16.28 -5.84
C GLN A 58 -13.80 -15.81 -5.14
N MET A 59 -13.71 -14.86 -4.22
CA MET A 59 -14.86 -14.27 -3.54
C MET A 59 -15.79 -13.51 -4.50
N TYR A 60 -15.22 -12.75 -5.44
CA TYR A 60 -15.99 -12.00 -6.44
C TYR A 60 -16.85 -12.93 -7.32
N ASN A 61 -16.30 -14.09 -7.70
CA ASN A 61 -17.02 -15.08 -8.51
C ASN A 61 -18.16 -15.78 -7.75
N LEU A 62 -18.26 -15.60 -6.43
CA LEU A 62 -19.39 -16.09 -5.62
C LEU A 62 -20.53 -15.05 -5.50
N LEU A 63 -20.31 -13.83 -5.98
CA LEU A 63 -21.31 -12.77 -5.93
C LEU A 63 -22.36 -12.94 -7.02
N THR A 64 -23.60 -12.55 -6.73
CA THR A 64 -24.63 -12.42 -7.77
C THR A 64 -24.34 -11.23 -8.68
N PRO A 65 -24.90 -11.18 -9.90
CA PRO A 65 -24.71 -10.03 -10.80
C PRO A 65 -25.06 -8.68 -10.15
N GLU A 66 -26.14 -8.64 -9.35
CA GLU A 66 -26.56 -7.42 -8.64
C GLU A 66 -25.53 -7.02 -7.57
N GLN A 67 -24.97 -7.99 -6.85
CA GLN A 67 -23.91 -7.75 -5.87
C GLN A 67 -22.62 -7.25 -6.53
N GLN A 68 -22.27 -7.77 -7.71
CA GLN A 68 -21.12 -7.31 -8.49
C GLN A 68 -21.31 -5.86 -8.95
N GLN A 69 -22.51 -5.49 -9.41
CA GLN A 69 -22.82 -4.11 -9.77
C GLN A 69 -22.70 -3.15 -8.57
N ILE A 70 -23.22 -3.54 -7.40
CA ILE A 70 -23.08 -2.73 -6.17
C ILE A 70 -21.60 -2.59 -5.80
N LEU A 71 -20.79 -3.64 -5.94
CA LEU A 71 -19.36 -3.60 -5.66
C LEU A 71 -18.62 -2.63 -6.59
N GLU A 72 -18.96 -2.62 -7.88
CA GLU A 72 -18.38 -1.69 -8.86
C GLU A 72 -18.74 -0.23 -8.54
N GLN A 73 -20.00 0.05 -8.23
CA GLN A 73 -20.42 1.40 -7.85
C GLN A 73 -19.67 1.91 -6.62
N LYS A 74 -19.48 1.04 -5.62
CA LYS A 74 -18.67 1.37 -4.44
C LYS A 74 -17.19 1.60 -4.78
N HIS A 75 -16.65 0.87 -5.76
CA HIS A 75 -15.29 1.08 -6.24
C HIS A 75 -15.14 2.47 -6.89
N LEU A 76 -16.04 2.85 -7.78
CA LEU A 76 -16.05 4.16 -8.44
C LEU A 76 -16.17 5.31 -7.44
N GLN A 77 -17.03 5.17 -6.43
CA GLN A 77 -17.14 6.15 -5.35
C GLN A 77 -15.81 6.31 -4.61
N ARG A 78 -15.20 5.20 -4.18
CA ARG A 78 -13.91 5.22 -3.47
C ARG A 78 -12.81 5.90 -4.30
N VAL A 79 -12.73 5.60 -5.60
CA VAL A 79 -11.74 6.22 -6.48
C VAL A 79 -11.97 7.73 -6.59
N SER A 80 -13.23 8.16 -6.65
CA SER A 80 -13.59 9.58 -6.70
C SER A 80 -13.23 10.30 -5.40
N ASP A 81 -13.51 9.71 -4.25
CA ASP A 81 -13.14 10.26 -2.93
C ASP A 81 -11.62 10.41 -2.80
N LEU A 82 -10.85 9.42 -3.25
CA LEU A 82 -9.39 9.49 -3.25
C LEU A 82 -8.85 10.60 -4.16
N LYS A 83 -9.46 10.80 -5.34
CA LYS A 83 -9.10 11.92 -6.22
C LYS A 83 -9.38 13.27 -5.57
N LEU A 84 -10.50 13.39 -4.86
CA LEU A 84 -10.84 14.62 -4.14
C LEU A 84 -9.82 14.93 -3.04
N LEU A 85 -9.45 13.93 -2.23
CA LEU A 85 -8.41 14.09 -1.21
C LEU A 85 -7.08 14.55 -1.81
N GLN A 86 -6.65 13.96 -2.93
CA GLN A 86 -5.45 14.40 -3.64
C GLN A 86 -5.52 15.86 -4.13
N MET A 87 -6.70 16.35 -4.50
CA MET A 87 -6.89 17.76 -4.88
C MET A 87 -6.80 18.68 -3.67
N VAL A 88 -7.41 18.31 -2.54
CA VAL A 88 -7.36 19.08 -1.29
C VAL A 88 -5.92 19.21 -0.77
N ASP A 89 -5.14 18.13 -0.83
CA ASP A 89 -3.73 18.15 -0.43
C ASP A 89 -2.90 19.10 -1.30
N LYS A 90 -3.17 19.13 -2.62
CA LYS A 90 -2.50 20.06 -3.55
C LYS A 90 -2.85 21.52 -3.28
N ILE A 91 -4.11 21.82 -2.95
CA ILE A 91 -4.53 23.19 -2.63
C ILE A 91 -3.86 23.64 -1.33
N SER A 92 -3.88 22.79 -0.29
CA SER A 92 -3.26 23.06 1.01
C SER A 92 -1.75 23.29 0.91
N THR A 93 -1.04 22.49 0.12
CA THR A 93 0.40 22.65 -0.11
C THR A 93 0.75 23.87 -0.95
N SER A 94 -0.13 24.31 -1.87
CA SER A 94 0.07 25.56 -2.63
C SER A 94 -0.15 26.83 -1.78
N ALA A 95 -1.07 26.77 -0.80
CA ALA A 95 -1.40 27.89 0.09
C ALA A 95 -0.37 28.11 1.20
N GLN A 96 0.59 27.19 1.39
CA GLN A 96 1.61 27.23 2.45
C GLN A 96 3.00 27.67 1.97
N LYS A 97 3.18 28.12 0.71
CA LYS A 97 4.47 28.67 0.26
C LYS A 97 4.67 30.08 0.86
N PRO A 98 5.59 30.29 1.83
CA PRO A 98 5.88 31.63 2.32
C PRO A 98 6.69 32.35 1.24
N ALA A 99 6.39 33.64 1.08
CA ALA A 99 7.29 34.58 0.42
C ALA A 99 8.63 34.61 1.18
N VAL A 100 9.61 33.83 0.73
CA VAL A 100 11.02 34.10 1.00
C VAL A 100 11.52 34.88 -0.21
N ASN A 101 11.33 36.20 -0.15
CA ASN A 101 12.13 37.11 -0.94
C ASN A 101 13.40 37.42 -0.11
N GLU A 102 14.55 37.09 -0.68
CA GLU A 102 15.84 37.73 -0.35
C GLU A 102 15.83 39.21 -0.74
#